data_AF-A0A1E5K2F5-F1
#
_entry.id   AF-A0A1E5K2F5-F1
#
_cell.length_a   1.000
_cell.length_b   1.000
_cell.length_c   1.000
_cell.angle_alpha   90.00
_cell.angle_beta   90.00
_cell.angle_gamma   90.00
#
_symmetry.space_group_name_H-M   'P 1'
#
loop_
_entity.id
_entity.type
_entity.pdbx_description
1 polymer ?
#
loop_
_entity_poly.entity_id
_entity_poly.type
_entity_poly.pdbx_seq_one_letter_code
_entity_poly.pdbx_strand_id
1 'polypeptide(L)'
;MDASFQISQLTSEISNYNATIQANNEKINRLENSYTKILGDQDELSMQKGEANRPEITTDLWHGKHANDFMNKRESIKKEYNNIMNNDVNVLLDNISEAIRQLKSTNANLSSLIETNQNRIRTLRQMEED
;
A
#
# COMPACT_ATOMS: atom_id res chain seq x y z
N MET A 1 -5.11 -46.04 3.92
CA MET A 1 -4.75 -44.85 3.11
C MET A 1 -3.27 -44.65 3.35
N ASP A 2 -2.46 -44.69 2.30
CA ASP A 2 -1.00 -44.74 2.39
C ASP A 2 -0.44 -43.44 3.01
N ALA A 3 0.35 -43.56 4.09
CA ALA A 3 0.91 -42.41 4.80
C ALA A 3 1.88 -41.62 3.89
N SER A 4 2.56 -42.30 2.96
CA SER A 4 3.34 -41.68 1.89
C SER A 4 2.51 -40.73 1.02
N PHE A 5 1.29 -41.15 0.62
CA PHE A 5 0.38 -40.30 -0.14
C PHE A 5 -0.02 -39.05 0.65
N GLN A 6 -0.38 -39.19 1.93
CA GLN A 6 -0.73 -38.04 2.78
C GLN A 6 0.44 -37.08 2.99
N ILE A 7 1.66 -37.60 3.20
CA ILE A 7 2.87 -36.79 3.31
C ILE A 7 3.12 -36.01 2.02
N SER A 8 2.95 -36.64 0.86
CA SER A 8 3.13 -35.96 -0.43
C SER A 8 2.12 -34.82 -0.64
N GLN A 9 0.86 -35.01 -0.24
CA GLN A 9 -0.18 -33.99 -0.31
C GLN A 9 0.16 -32.79 0.59
N LEU A 10 0.48 -33.04 1.86
CA LEU A 10 0.85 -31.99 2.82
C LEU A 10 2.10 -31.22 2.39
N THR A 11 3.07 -31.91 1.77
CA THR A 11 4.28 -31.28 1.24
C THR A 11 3.96 -30.36 0.06
N SER A 12 3.06 -30.78 -0.84
CA SER A 12 2.58 -29.94 -1.94
C SER A 12 1.86 -28.69 -1.44
N GLU A 13 1.00 -28.83 -0.43
CA GLU A 13 0.32 -27.70 0.22
C GLU A 13 1.31 -26.70 0.83
N ILE A 14 2.31 -27.19 1.58
CA ILE A 14 3.36 -26.34 2.15
C ILE A 14 4.11 -25.57 1.04
N SER A 15 4.41 -26.22 -0.08
CA SER A 15 5.05 -25.56 -1.22
C SER A 15 4.18 -24.44 -1.79
N ASN A 16 2.87 -24.69 -1.93
CA ASN A 16 1.92 -23.69 -2.42
C ASN A 16 1.78 -22.51 -1.45
N TYR A 17 1.76 -22.77 -0.14
CA TYR A 17 1.73 -21.72 0.89
C TYR A 17 2.99 -20.86 0.86
N ASN A 18 4.18 -21.47 0.74
CA ASN A 18 5.45 -20.76 0.62
C ASN A 18 5.50 -19.87 -0.64
N ALA A 19 5.06 -20.39 -1.79
CA ALA A 19 4.98 -19.62 -3.03
C ALA A 19 4.04 -18.41 -2.89
N THR A 20 2.91 -18.60 -2.20
CA THR A 20 1.95 -17.50 -1.93
C THR A 20 2.54 -16.45 -1.00
N ILE A 21 3.24 -16.87 0.07
CA ILE A 21 3.93 -15.97 1.00
C ILE A 21 4.96 -15.12 0.24
N GLN A 22 5.76 -15.75 -0.63
CA GLN A 22 6.75 -15.04 -1.44
C GLN A 22 6.09 -13.99 -2.34
N ALA A 23 5.06 -14.37 -3.09
CA ALA A 23 4.33 -13.44 -3.95
C ALA A 23 3.70 -12.28 -3.16
N ASN A 24 3.21 -12.53 -1.95
CA ASN A 24 2.69 -11.50 -1.07
C ASN A 24 3.80 -10.55 -0.56
N ASN A 25 4.98 -11.08 -0.22
CA ASN A 25 6.13 -10.26 0.19
C ASN A 25 6.59 -9.33 -0.94
N GLU A 26 6.60 -9.81 -2.19
CA GLU A 26 6.90 -8.96 -3.36
C GLU A 26 5.88 -7.82 -3.51
N LYS A 27 4.59 -8.10 -3.31
CA LYS A 27 3.53 -7.07 -3.32
C LYS A 27 3.71 -6.07 -2.18
N ILE A 28 4.02 -6.53 -0.98
CA ILE A 28 4.28 -5.67 0.19
C ILE A 28 5.43 -4.71 -0.13
N ASN A 29 6.56 -5.22 -0.64
CA ASN A 29 7.71 -4.38 -0.99
C ASN A 29 7.35 -3.30 -2.02
N ARG A 30 6.56 -3.66 -3.05
CA ARG A 30 6.09 -2.69 -4.06
C ARG A 30 5.16 -1.63 -3.47
N LEU A 31 4.28 -2.02 -2.55
CA LEU A 31 3.38 -1.10 -1.84
C LEU A 31 4.15 -0.15 -0.91
N GLU A 32 5.11 -0.66 -0.14
CA GLU A 32 5.97 0.15 0.74
C GLU A 32 6.82 1.16 -0.05
N ASN A 33 7.35 0.75 -1.20
CA ASN A 33 8.05 1.67 -2.11
C ASN A 33 7.11 2.75 -2.68
N SER A 34 5.90 2.36 -3.07
CA SER A 34 4.90 3.31 -3.60
C SER A 34 4.50 4.33 -2.52
N TYR A 35 4.23 3.85 -1.31
CA TYR A 35 3.92 4.69 -0.14
C TYR A 35 4.98 5.76 0.09
N THR A 36 6.25 5.35 0.12
CA THR A 36 7.39 6.26 0.31
C THR A 36 7.50 7.28 -0.80
N LYS A 37 7.28 6.87 -2.06
CA LYS A 37 7.30 7.77 -3.21
C LYS A 37 6.19 8.82 -3.13
N ILE A 38 4.98 8.40 -2.79
CA ILE A 38 3.82 9.31 -2.68
C ILE A 38 4.04 10.34 -1.57
N LEU A 39 4.64 9.95 -0.44
CA LEU A 39 5.03 10.91 0.59
C LEU A 39 6.03 11.95 0.06
N GLY A 40 7.05 11.51 -0.69
CA GLY A 40 8.00 12.42 -1.33
C GLY A 40 7.33 13.38 -2.32
N ASP A 41 6.42 12.86 -3.16
CA ASP A 41 5.67 13.67 -4.12
C ASP A 41 4.73 14.67 -3.39
N GLN A 42 4.16 14.29 -2.24
CA GLN A 42 3.34 15.17 -1.39
C GLN A 42 4.17 16.31 -0.77
N ASP A 43 5.39 16.01 -0.31
CA ASP A 43 6.32 17.01 0.22
C ASP A 43 6.73 18.00 -0.88
N GLU A 44 7.04 17.51 -2.09
CA GLU A 44 7.35 18.37 -3.23
C GLU A 44 6.17 19.29 -3.59
N LEU A 45 4.96 18.72 -3.65
CA LEU A 45 3.74 19.49 -3.92
C LEU A 45 3.49 20.57 -2.87
N SER A 46 3.77 20.26 -1.60
CA SER A 46 3.68 21.20 -0.48
C SER A 46 4.64 22.38 -0.65
N MET A 47 5.88 22.12 -1.08
CA MET A 47 6.88 23.16 -1.35
C MET A 47 6.46 24.06 -2.53
N GLN A 48 5.83 23.50 -3.57
CA GLN A 48 5.42 24.24 -4.77
C GLN A 48 4.10 25.00 -4.62
N LYS A 49 3.30 24.72 -3.58
CA LYS A 49 2.02 25.41 -3.31
C LYS A 49 2.14 26.93 -3.29
N GLY A 50 3.28 27.45 -2.85
CA GLY A 50 3.57 28.89 -2.82
C GLY A 50 3.66 29.54 -4.20
N GLU A 51 3.99 28.80 -5.25
CA GLU A 51 4.12 29.31 -6.62
C GLU A 51 2.79 29.73 -7.21
N ALA A 52 1.69 29.08 -6.80
CA ALA A 52 0.35 29.52 -7.16
C ALA A 52 0.08 30.96 -6.67
N ASN A 53 0.79 31.46 -5.64
CA ASN A 53 0.70 32.81 -5.10
C ASN A 53 1.65 33.83 -5.74
N ARG A 54 2.41 33.46 -6.78
CA ARG A 54 3.32 34.37 -7.48
C ARG A 54 2.83 34.71 -8.90
N PRO A 55 3.02 35.95 -9.37
CA PRO A 55 3.41 37.14 -8.59
C PRO A 55 2.29 37.56 -7.61
N GLU A 56 2.64 38.39 -6.63
CA GLU A 56 1.65 39.07 -5.80
C GLU A 56 0.85 40.03 -6.68
N ILE A 57 -0.48 39.98 -6.56
CA ILE A 57 -1.38 40.82 -7.34
C ILE A 57 -2.10 41.71 -6.35
N THR A 58 -1.77 42.98 -6.40
CA THR A 58 -2.34 44.00 -5.54
C THR A 58 -3.44 44.75 -6.30
N THR A 59 -4.49 45.14 -5.58
CA THR A 59 -5.72 45.72 -6.16
C THR A 59 -5.53 47.13 -6.74
N ASP A 60 -4.43 47.78 -6.39
CA ASP A 60 -3.98 49.06 -6.94
C ASP A 60 -3.38 48.94 -8.36
N LEU A 61 -2.77 47.80 -8.70
CA LEU A 61 -2.16 47.55 -10.00
C LEU A 61 -3.06 46.77 -10.96
N TRP A 62 -3.94 45.90 -10.43
CA TRP A 62 -4.80 45.06 -11.26
C TRP A 62 -6.22 44.97 -10.66
N HIS A 63 -7.18 45.61 -11.35
CA HIS A 63 -8.58 45.68 -10.92
C HIS A 63 -9.56 45.43 -12.09
N GLY A 64 -10.84 45.29 -11.76
CA GLY A 64 -11.91 45.07 -12.72
C GLY A 64 -12.21 43.59 -12.99
N LYS A 65 -13.11 43.33 -13.94
CA LYS A 65 -13.68 41.99 -14.17
C LYS A 65 -12.62 40.91 -14.41
N HIS A 66 -11.63 41.19 -15.25
CA HIS A 66 -10.58 40.21 -15.56
C HIS A 66 -9.64 39.92 -14.38
N ALA A 67 -9.39 40.93 -13.52
CA ALA A 67 -8.65 40.73 -12.27
C ALA A 67 -9.41 39.79 -11.32
N ASN A 68 -10.71 40.01 -11.17
CA ASN A 68 -11.58 39.17 -10.36
C ASN A 68 -11.65 37.73 -10.90
N ASP A 69 -11.83 37.57 -12.23
CA ASP A 69 -11.86 36.26 -12.87
C ASP A 69 -10.54 35.49 -12.65
N PHE A 70 -9.39 36.17 -12.72
CA PHE A 70 -8.09 35.57 -12.44
C PHE A 70 -7.95 35.16 -10.97
N MET A 71 -8.30 36.05 -10.03
CA MET A 71 -8.23 35.76 -8.60
C MET A 71 -9.14 34.58 -8.22
N ASN A 72 -10.33 34.48 -8.81
CA ASN A 72 -11.23 33.35 -8.61
C ASN A 72 -10.60 32.02 -9.08
N LYS A 73 -9.93 32.02 -10.24
CA LYS A 73 -9.19 30.83 -10.72
C LYS A 73 -8.05 30.46 -9.78
N ARG A 74 -7.29 31.45 -9.28
CA ARG A 74 -6.21 31.25 -8.32
C ARG A 74 -6.70 30.62 -7.01
N GLU A 75 -7.81 31.10 -6.47
CA GLU A 75 -8.44 30.52 -5.28
C GLU A 75 -8.95 29.10 -5.53
N SER A 76 -9.48 28.82 -6.72
CA SER A 76 -9.86 27.46 -7.11
C SER A 76 -8.65 26.52 -7.11
N ILE A 77 -7.51 26.95 -7.67
CA ILE A 77 -6.27 26.16 -7.67
C ILE A 77 -5.80 25.88 -6.24
N LYS A 78 -5.85 26.88 -5.33
CA LYS A 78 -5.48 26.68 -3.92
C LYS A 78 -6.35 25.65 -3.23
N LYS A 79 -7.66 25.70 -3.47
CA LYS A 79 -8.60 24.72 -2.91
C LYS A 79 -8.26 23.32 -3.41
N GLU A 80 -7.94 23.18 -4.69
CA GLU A 80 -7.57 21.90 -5.26
C GLU A 80 -6.26 21.35 -4.67
N TYR A 81 -5.23 22.19 -4.53
CA TYR A 81 -4.00 21.83 -3.82
C TYR A 81 -4.28 21.31 -2.41
N ASN A 82 -5.13 22.02 -1.66
CA ASN A 82 -5.50 21.61 -0.31
C ASN A 82 -6.29 20.30 -0.30
N ASN A 83 -7.18 20.07 -1.27
CA ASN A 83 -7.94 18.84 -1.37
C ASN A 83 -7.03 17.65 -1.66
N ILE A 84 -6.16 17.78 -2.67
CA ILE A 84 -5.21 16.72 -3.04
C ILE A 84 -4.31 16.39 -1.85
N MET A 85 -3.67 17.41 -1.25
CA MET A 85 -2.72 17.20 -0.17
C MET A 85 -3.35 16.64 1.11
N ASN A 86 -4.54 17.12 1.50
CA ASN A 86 -5.10 16.81 2.82
C ASN A 86 -6.15 15.70 2.80
N ASN A 87 -6.72 15.38 1.63
CA ASN A 87 -7.75 14.35 1.51
C ASN A 87 -7.25 13.22 0.62
N ASP A 88 -6.99 13.49 -0.65
CA ASP A 88 -6.80 12.42 -1.64
C ASP A 88 -5.52 11.61 -1.37
N VAL A 89 -4.42 12.29 -1.07
CA VAL A 89 -3.16 11.62 -0.72
C VAL A 89 -3.31 10.78 0.55
N ASN A 90 -3.96 11.33 1.58
CA ASN A 90 -4.16 10.62 2.85
C ASN A 90 -5.01 9.35 2.67
N VAL A 91 -6.13 9.46 1.93
CA VAL A 91 -6.97 8.30 1.58
C VAL A 91 -6.17 7.23 0.85
N LEU A 92 -5.32 7.65 -0.09
CA LEU A 92 -4.51 6.73 -0.87
C LEU A 92 -3.42 6.03 -0.02
N LEU A 93 -2.76 6.76 0.87
CA LEU A 93 -1.79 6.21 1.83
C LEU A 93 -2.43 5.25 2.83
N ASP A 94 -3.65 5.55 3.30
CA ASP A 94 -4.44 4.67 4.16
C ASP A 94 -4.80 3.35 3.46
N ASN A 95 -5.25 3.43 2.21
CA ASN A 95 -5.56 2.25 1.39
C ASN A 95 -4.33 1.36 1.18
N ILE A 96 -3.16 1.95 0.90
CA ILE A 96 -1.90 1.20 0.78
C ILE A 96 -1.54 0.53 2.10
N SER A 97 -1.65 1.26 3.22
CA SER A 97 -1.34 0.73 4.55
C SER A 97 -2.24 -0.45 4.92
N GLU A 98 -3.53 -0.35 4.61
CA GLU A 98 -4.49 -1.41 4.86
C GLU A 98 -4.21 -2.65 4.00
N ALA A 99 -3.89 -2.48 2.71
CA ALA A 99 -3.51 -3.58 1.84
C ALA A 99 -2.24 -4.31 2.35
N ILE A 100 -1.25 -3.57 2.85
CA ILE A 100 -0.05 -4.15 3.47
C ILE A 100 -0.42 -4.97 4.72
N ARG A 101 -1.27 -4.44 5.60
CA ARG A 101 -1.73 -5.15 6.81
C ARG A 101 -2.43 -6.46 6.45
N GLN A 102 -3.31 -6.44 5.45
CA GLN A 102 -4.03 -7.62 4.99
C GLN A 102 -3.07 -8.69 4.47
N LEU A 103 -2.12 -8.32 3.61
CA LEU A 103 -1.10 -9.25 3.10
C LEU A 103 -0.24 -9.84 4.22
N LYS A 104 0.18 -9.02 5.19
CA LYS A 104 0.95 -9.48 6.36
C LYS A 104 0.14 -10.46 7.22
N SER A 105 -1.15 -10.18 7.44
CA SER A 105 -2.08 -11.08 8.14
C SER A 105 -2.26 -12.41 7.40
N THR A 106 -2.45 -12.37 6.08
CA THR A 106 -2.51 -13.59 5.26
C THR A 106 -1.22 -14.41 5.38
N ASN A 107 -0.05 -13.79 5.33
CA ASN A 107 1.23 -14.48 5.47
C ASN A 107 1.39 -15.14 6.86
N ALA A 108 0.95 -14.47 7.92
CA ALA A 108 0.96 -15.05 9.27
C ALA A 108 0.06 -16.30 9.35
N ASN A 109 -1.14 -16.25 8.78
CA ASN A 109 -2.05 -17.38 8.72
C ASN A 109 -1.47 -18.56 7.92
N LEU A 110 -0.89 -18.28 6.75
CA LEU A 110 -0.24 -19.31 5.92
C LEU A 110 0.96 -19.94 6.64
N SER A 111 1.72 -19.17 7.40
CA SER A 111 2.85 -19.68 8.20
C SER A 111 2.38 -20.65 9.30
N SER A 112 1.28 -20.32 9.98
CA SER A 112 0.65 -21.22 10.97
C SER A 112 0.15 -22.54 10.34
N LEU A 113 -0.41 -22.47 9.13
CA LEU A 113 -0.81 -23.67 8.37
C LEU A 113 0.39 -24.52 7.98
N ILE A 114 1.51 -23.90 7.57
CA ILE A 114 2.76 -24.61 7.29
C ILE A 114 3.24 -25.36 8.54
N GLU A 115 3.27 -24.70 9.71
CA GLU A 115 3.68 -25.34 10.96
C GLU A 115 2.78 -26.52 11.32
N THR A 116 1.47 -26.36 11.15
CA THR A 116 0.48 -27.43 11.38
C THR A 116 0.74 -28.63 10.46
N ASN A 117 0.93 -28.40 9.16
CA ASN A 117 1.19 -29.45 8.18
C ASN A 117 2.55 -30.13 8.43
N GLN A 118 3.57 -29.37 8.83
CA GLN A 118 4.88 -29.93 9.19
C GLN A 118 4.79 -30.85 10.42
N ASN A 119 4.04 -30.45 11.45
CA ASN A 119 3.79 -31.29 12.61
C ASN A 119 3.05 -32.57 12.23
N ARG A 120 2.05 -32.48 11.34
CA ARG A 120 1.32 -33.65 10.86
C ARG A 120 2.22 -34.63 10.10
N ILE A 121 3.11 -34.12 9.25
CA ILE A 121 4.12 -34.94 8.54
C ILE A 121 5.02 -35.66 9.54
N ARG A 122 5.50 -34.98 10.60
CA ARG A 122 6.33 -35.62 11.63
C ARG A 122 5.61 -36.78 12.32
N THR A 123 4.34 -36.58 12.70
CA THR A 123 3.54 -37.64 13.32
C THR A 123 3.32 -38.82 12.37
N LEU A 124 3.03 -38.57 11.09
CA LEU A 124 2.83 -39.64 10.11
C LEU A 124 4.10 -40.48 9.91
N ARG A 125 5.28 -39.83 9.88
CA ARG A 125 6.57 -40.53 9.76
C ARG A 125 6.89 -41.39 10.97
N GLN A 126 6.60 -40.90 12.19
CA GLN A 126 6.78 -41.69 13.41
C GLN A 126 5.91 -42.96 13.42
N MET A 127 4.67 -42.85 12.93
CA MET A 127 3.77 -44.00 12.80
C MET A 127 4.18 -45.02 11.74
N GLU A 128 5.08 -44.67 10.81
CA GLU A 128 5.67 -45.61 9.84
C GLU A 128 6.90 -46.35 10.41
N GLU A 129 7.52 -45.81 11.47
CA GLU A 129 8.73 -46.36 12.10
C GLU A 129 8.42 -47.32 13.28
N ASP A 130 7.21 -47.26 13.84
CA ASP A 130 6.68 -48.14 14.91
C ASP A 130 5.90 -49.36 14.37
#